data_AF-A0A0P9DJ45-F1
#
_entry.id   AF-A0A0P9DJ45-F1
#
_cell.length_a   1.000
_cell.length_b   1.000
_cell.length_c   1.000
_cell.angle_alpha   90.00
_cell.angle_beta   90.00
_cell.angle_gamma   90.00
#
_symmetry.space_group_name_H-M   'P 1'
#
loop_
_entity.id
_entity.type
_entity.pdbx_description
1 polymer ?
#
loop_
_entity_poly.entity_id
_entity_poly.type
_entity_poly.pdbx_seq_one_letter_code
_entity_poly.pdbx_strand_id
1 'polypeptide(L)' 'VEIIEDIVPLYNIDVKLRLPGRRVKGVYLAPQGTPLDYRSDAEGIKYTLPELECHQMVVIDLQD' A
#
# COMPACT_ATOMS: atom_id res chain seq x y z
N VAL A 1 7.37 31.41 14.07
CA VAL A 1 6.40 30.35 14.39
C VAL A 1 6.23 29.55 13.11
N GLU A 2 6.59 28.28 13.11
CA GLU A 2 6.12 27.36 12.08
C GLU A 2 4.74 26.89 12.50
N ILE A 3 3.76 27.11 11.64
CA ILE A 3 2.39 26.64 11.83
C ILE A 3 2.35 25.24 11.22
N ILE A 4 2.00 24.24 12.02
CA ILE A 4 1.71 22.91 11.48
C ILE A 4 0.31 23.01 10.89
N GLU A 5 0.22 22.82 9.57
CA GLU A 5 -1.06 22.76 8.87
C GLU A 5 -1.78 21.45 9.18
N ASP A 6 -3.11 21.51 9.35
CA ASP A 6 -3.91 20.29 9.53
C ASP A 6 -3.81 19.42 8.27
N ILE A 7 -3.36 18.17 8.46
CA ILE A 7 -3.25 17.21 7.38
C ILE A 7 -4.61 16.55 7.19
N VAL A 8 -5.19 16.68 6.00
CA VAL A 8 -6.44 16.00 5.65
C VAL A 8 -6.15 14.53 5.35
N PRO A 9 -6.77 13.56 6.07
CA PRO A 9 -6.59 12.15 5.78
C PRO A 9 -7.25 11.77 4.45
N LEU A 10 -6.58 10.90 3.70
CA LEU A 10 -7.10 10.32 2.47
C LEU A 10 -7.52 8.88 2.71
N TYR A 11 -8.70 8.51 2.21
CA TYR A 11 -9.27 7.19 2.44
C TYR A 11 -9.46 6.42 1.14
N ASN A 12 -9.39 5.09 1.24
CA ASN A 12 -9.68 4.15 0.17
C ASN A 12 -8.87 4.45 -1.12
N ILE A 13 -7.57 4.62 -0.97
CA ILE A 13 -6.68 4.93 -2.10
C ILE A 13 -6.45 3.65 -2.90
N ASP A 14 -6.93 3.62 -4.14
CA ASP A 14 -6.67 2.52 -5.06
C ASP A 14 -5.25 2.58 -5.60
N VAL A 15 -4.48 1.53 -5.37
CA VAL A 15 -3.10 1.38 -5.85
C VAL A 15 -3.03 0.25 -6.86
N LYS A 16 -2.37 0.52 -7.99
CA LYS A 16 -2.00 -0.48 -8.99
C LYS A 16 -0.50 -0.46 -9.16
N LEU A 17 0.16 -1.59 -8.93
CA LEU A 17 1.60 -1.72 -9.04
C LEU A 17 1.94 -2.75 -10.12
N ARG A 18 2.68 -2.32 -11.15
CA ARG A 18 3.13 -3.20 -12.23
C ARG A 18 4.35 -3.98 -11.79
N LEU A 19 4.24 -5.31 -11.82
CA LEU A 19 5.27 -6.26 -11.36
C LEU A 19 5.35 -7.47 -12.33
N PRO A 20 5.67 -7.26 -13.61
CA PRO A 20 5.65 -8.33 -14.60
C PRO A 20 6.64 -9.44 -14.24
N GLY A 21 6.17 -10.69 -14.27
CA GLY A 21 6.99 -11.87 -13.98
C GLY A 21 7.41 -12.02 -12.51
N ARG A 22 6.86 -11.22 -11.58
CA ARG A 22 7.10 -11.36 -10.14
C ARG A 22 5.86 -11.88 -9.45
N ARG A 23 6.03 -12.81 -8.53
CA ARG A 23 4.95 -13.35 -7.71
C ARG A 23 4.96 -12.69 -6.34
N VAL A 24 3.81 -12.19 -5.90
CA VAL A 24 3.63 -11.54 -4.59
C VAL A 24 3.11 -12.58 -3.60
N LYS A 25 3.81 -12.75 -2.47
CA LYS A 25 3.39 -13.63 -1.36
C LYS A 25 2.57 -12.89 -0.30
N GLY A 26 2.68 -11.57 -0.22
CA GLY A 26 1.90 -10.78 0.72
C GLY A 26 1.97 -9.28 0.46
N VAL A 27 0.94 -8.58 0.92
CA VAL A 27 0.86 -7.12 0.97
C VAL A 27 0.41 -6.73 2.37
N TYR A 28 1.15 -5.85 3.04
CA TYR A 28 0.82 -5.45 4.42
C TYR A 28 1.34 -4.06 4.76
N LEU A 29 0.73 -3.44 5.76
CA LEU A 29 1.15 -2.16 6.32
C LEU A 29 2.39 -2.33 7.19
N ALA A 30 3.32 -1.39 7.09
CA ALA A 30 4.43 -1.27 8.03
C ALA A 30 4.36 0.07 8.76
N PRO A 31 4.76 0.11 10.04
CA PRO A 31 5.37 -0.96 10.84
C PRO A 31 4.38 -1.99 11.43
N GLN A 32 3.07 -1.83 11.21
CA GLN A 32 2.03 -2.57 11.94
C GLN A 32 1.98 -4.07 11.63
N GLY A 33 2.48 -4.49 10.46
CA GLY A 33 2.35 -5.87 9.96
C GLY A 33 0.92 -6.25 9.55
N THR A 34 0.01 -5.27 9.45
CA THR A 34 -1.40 -5.50 9.15
C THR A 34 -1.57 -5.95 7.69
N PRO A 35 -2.11 -7.15 7.42
CA PRO A 35 -2.35 -7.61 6.05
C PRO A 35 -3.32 -6.70 5.30
N LEU A 36 -3.08 -6.53 4.01
CA LEU A 36 -4.02 -5.93 3.08
C LEU A 36 -4.47 -6.96 2.04
N ASP A 37 -5.76 -6.93 1.72
CA ASP A 37 -6.28 -7.67 0.58
C ASP A 37 -5.71 -7.09 -0.72
N TYR A 38 -5.27 -7.98 -1.61
CA TYR A 38 -4.78 -7.60 -2.93
C TYR A 38 -5.23 -8.62 -3.98
N ARG A 39 -5.31 -8.16 -5.22
CA ARG A 39 -5.55 -9.01 -6.39
C ARG A 39 -4.31 -8.99 -7.26
N SER A 40 -3.87 -10.15 -7.72
CA SER A 40 -2.76 -10.30 -8.67
C SER A 40 -3.26 -10.69 -10.05
N ASP A 41 -2.62 -10.15 -11.08
CA ASP A 41 -2.78 -10.54 -12.48
C ASP A 41 -1.40 -10.63 -13.17
N ALA A 42 -1.38 -10.86 -14.48
CA ALA A 42 -0.13 -10.99 -15.24
C ALA A 42 0.72 -9.71 -15.27
N GLU A 43 0.11 -8.54 -15.02
CA GLU A 43 0.78 -7.24 -15.08
C GLU A 43 1.29 -6.78 -13.71
N GLY A 44 0.70 -7.28 -12.62
CA GLY A 44 1.14 -7.01 -11.25
C GLY A 44 0.02 -7.18 -10.22
N ILE A 45 -0.13 -6.19 -9.34
CA ILE A 45 -1.11 -6.23 -8.25
C ILE A 45 -1.97 -4.98 -8.16
N LYS A 46 -3.16 -5.14 -7.56
CA LYS A 46 -4.08 -4.07 -7.19
C LYS A 46 -4.49 -4.24 -5.73
N TYR A 47 -4.45 -3.18 -4.94
CA TYR A 47 -4.91 -3.16 -3.55
C TYR A 47 -5.45 -1.78 -3.19
N THR A 48 -6.16 -1.69 -2.06
CA THR A 48 -6.69 -0.43 -1.54
C THR A 48 -6.04 -0.12 -0.20
N LEU A 49 -5.43 1.06 -0.07
CA LEU A 49 -4.95 1.57 1.21
C LEU A 49 -6.12 2.22 1.95
N PRO A 50 -6.49 1.75 3.16
CA PRO A 50 -7.68 2.25 3.85
C PRO A 50 -7.54 3.72 4.24
N GLU A 51 -6.36 4.13 4.71
CA GLU A 51 -6.10 5.48 5.22
C GLU A 51 -4.64 5.88 4.97
N LEU A 52 -4.45 7.14 4.58
CA LEU A 52 -3.17 7.82 4.54
C LEU A 52 -3.31 9.15 5.26
N GLU A 53 -2.67 9.25 6.43
CA GLU A 53 -2.49 10.48 7.18
C GLU A 53 -0.99 10.74 7.28
N CYS A 54 -0.51 11.81 6.63
CA CYS A 54 0.90 12.15 6.48
C CYS A 54 1.74 11.13 5.68
N HIS A 55 1.93 9.92 6.19
CA HIS A 55 2.73 8.87 5.57
C HIS A 55 2.29 7.47 6.01
N GLN A 56 2.16 6.56 5.05
CA GLN A 56 1.92 5.15 5.31
C GLN A 56 2.79 4.29 4.39
N MET A 57 3.52 3.33 4.99
CA MET A 57 4.32 2.37 4.25
C MET A 57 3.50 1.10 3.96
N VAL A 58 3.55 0.64 2.72
CA VAL A 58 2.99 -0.65 2.29
C VAL A 58 4.13 -1.52 1.79
N VAL A 59 4.27 -2.70 2.39
CA VAL A 59 5.28 -3.69 2.03
C VAL A 59 4.69 -4.64 1.00
N ILE A 60 5.40 -4.82 -0.11
CA ILE A 60 5.11 -5.83 -1.12
C ILE A 60 6.13 -6.94 -0.96
N ASP A 61 5.71 -8.05 -0.37
CA ASP A 61 6.58 -9.18 -0.12
C ASP A 61 6.56 -10.12 -1.32
N LEU A 62 7.72 -10.30 -1.94
CA LEU A 62 7.87 -11.06 -3.19
C LEU A 62 8.29 -12.49 -2.88
N GLN A 63 7.77 -13.44 -3.65
CA GLN A 63 8.25 -14.81 -3.61
C GLN A 63 9.57 -14.91 -4.37
N ASP A 64 10.57 -15.55 -3.75
CA ASP A 64 11.87 -15.86 -4.36
C ASP A 64 11.76 -16.91 -5.48
#